data_AF-A0A1I1KNC6-F1
#
_entry.id   AF-A0A1I1KNC6-F1
#
_cell.length_a   1.000
_cell.length_b   1.000
_cell.length_c   1.000
_cell.angle_alpha   90.00
_cell.angle_beta   90.00
_cell.angle_gamma   90.00
#
_symmetry.space_group_name_H-M   'P 1'
#
loop_
_entity.id
_entity.type
_entity.pdbx_description
1 polymer ?
#
loop_
_entity_poly.entity_id
_entity_poly.type
_entity_poly.pdbx_seq_one_letter_code
_entity_poly.pdbx_strand_id
1 'polypeptide(L)'
;MTITLTRSPYVAGSLPKFKVWLNNEPVTKIAIGEEKTITLPEDYSIVQIKQLSGKSNALTVNDGDHVEISNGPGLWWMVLLAVLFVPIAILLDGPAMLISLVVSITCFFILLIKTDSFKLTKINNKSTQ
;
A
#
# COMPACT_ATOMS: atom_id res chain seq x y z
N MET A 1 23.73 0.95 -9.63
CA MET A 1 22.73 1.96 -9.25
C MET A 1 21.76 1.33 -8.27
N THR A 2 21.45 2.02 -7.19
CA THR A 2 20.66 1.49 -6.07
C THR A 2 19.77 2.56 -5.49
N ILE A 3 18.60 2.14 -5.02
CA ILE A 3 17.73 2.95 -4.17
C ILE A 3 17.64 2.32 -2.79
N THR A 4 17.34 3.14 -1.79
CA THR A 4 16.99 2.68 -0.45
C THR A 4 15.48 2.77 -0.28
N LEU A 5 14.84 1.65 0.04
CA LEU A 5 13.41 1.58 0.29
C LEU A 5 13.17 1.25 1.76
N THR A 6 12.38 2.07 2.45
CA THR A 6 12.09 1.91 3.88
C THR A 6 10.59 1.71 4.12
N ARG A 7 10.22 0.65 4.84
CA ARG A 7 8.85 0.44 5.32
C ARG A 7 8.75 0.86 6.80
N SER A 8 8.20 2.04 7.04
CA SER A 8 7.92 2.50 8.40
C SER A 8 6.97 1.53 9.14
N PRO A 9 7.18 1.27 10.45
CA PRO A 9 6.30 0.39 11.24
C PRO A 9 4.89 0.96 11.43
N TYR A 10 4.70 2.26 11.21
CA TYR A 10 3.42 2.95 11.35
C TYR A 10 2.52 2.86 10.10
N VAL A 11 3.00 2.22 9.03
CA VAL A 11 2.19 1.97 7.84
C VAL A 11 1.13 0.93 8.18
N ALA A 12 -0.13 1.34 8.11
CA ALA A 12 -1.27 0.49 8.31
C ALA A 12 -1.38 -0.48 7.13
N GLY A 13 -1.48 -1.75 7.45
CA GLY A 13 -1.36 -2.81 6.47
C GLY A 13 -0.77 -4.04 7.15
N SER A 14 -1.20 -5.21 6.68
CA SER A 14 -1.00 -6.45 7.43
C SER A 14 0.49 -6.83 7.60
N LEU A 15 0.74 -7.70 8.58
CA LEU A 15 2.00 -8.42 8.85
C LEU A 15 2.77 -8.97 7.62
N PRO A 16 2.12 -9.43 6.53
CA PRO A 16 2.79 -9.86 5.31
C PRO A 16 3.72 -8.80 4.71
N LYS A 17 4.79 -9.29 4.08
CA LYS A 17 5.74 -8.47 3.33
C LYS A 17 5.06 -7.86 2.10
N PHE A 18 5.39 -6.62 1.80
CA PHE A 18 4.93 -5.96 0.57
C PHE A 18 5.76 -6.44 -0.61
N LYS A 19 5.14 -6.64 -1.78
CA LYS A 19 5.87 -6.96 -3.02
C LYS A 19 6.33 -5.64 -3.65
N VAL A 20 7.62 -5.52 -3.90
CA VAL A 20 8.23 -4.39 -4.62
C VAL A 20 8.32 -4.75 -6.10
N TRP A 21 7.85 -3.83 -6.93
CA TRP A 21 7.87 -3.94 -8.38
C TRP A 21 8.73 -2.82 -8.95
N LEU A 22 9.61 -3.16 -9.90
CA LEU A 22 10.37 -2.21 -10.70
C LEU A 22 9.95 -2.39 -12.16
N ASN A 23 9.59 -1.31 -12.85
CA ASN A 23 9.21 -1.35 -14.28
C ASN A 23 8.16 -2.43 -14.60
N ASN A 24 7.16 -2.60 -13.72
CA ASN A 24 6.13 -3.64 -13.78
C ASN A 24 6.60 -5.10 -13.60
N GLU A 25 7.82 -5.32 -13.12
CA GLU A 25 8.31 -6.65 -12.76
C GLU A 25 8.50 -6.80 -11.24
N PRO A 26 8.08 -7.92 -10.63
CA PRO A 26 8.28 -8.14 -9.20
C PRO A 26 9.75 -8.48 -8.91
N VAL A 27 10.43 -7.65 -8.11
CA VAL A 27 11.86 -7.81 -7.83
C VAL A 27 12.12 -8.38 -6.44
N THR A 28 11.40 -7.89 -5.42
CA THR A 28 11.66 -8.33 -4.04
C THR A 28 10.45 -8.12 -3.13
N LYS A 29 10.63 -8.44 -1.85
CA LYS A 29 9.65 -8.18 -0.80
C LYS A 29 10.30 -7.43 0.37
N ILE A 30 9.53 -6.56 1.02
CA ILE A 30 9.95 -5.76 2.17
C ILE A 30 9.00 -5.97 3.38
N ALA A 31 9.58 -6.34 4.51
CA ALA A 31 8.90 -6.56 5.78
C ALA A 31 8.69 -5.25 6.55
N ILE A 32 7.85 -5.30 7.59
CA ILE A 32 7.59 -4.16 8.48
C ILE A 32 8.90 -3.74 9.17
N GLY A 33 9.22 -2.45 9.16
CA GLY A 33 10.43 -1.91 9.77
C GLY A 33 11.73 -2.26 9.02
N GLU A 34 11.64 -2.94 7.87
CA GLU A 34 12.80 -3.26 7.04
C GLU A 34 13.19 -2.04 6.21
N GLU A 35 14.49 -1.78 6.15
CA GLU A 35 15.13 -0.93 5.16
C GLU A 35 15.88 -1.84 4.19
N LYS A 36 15.71 -1.59 2.89
CA LYS A 36 16.22 -2.47 1.85
C LYS A 36 16.79 -1.69 0.70
N THR A 37 18.04 -1.98 0.38
CA THR A 37 18.69 -1.49 -0.84
C THR A 37 18.29 -2.35 -2.02
N ILE A 38 17.85 -1.72 -3.12
CA ILE A 38 17.39 -2.40 -4.33
C ILE A 38 18.20 -1.89 -5.51
N THR A 39 18.80 -2.81 -6.27
CA THR A 39 19.53 -2.49 -7.49
C THR A 39 18.56 -2.13 -8.60
N LEU A 40 18.81 -1.00 -9.26
CA LEU A 40 18.07 -0.56 -10.44
C LEU A 40 18.64 -1.21 -11.71
N PRO A 41 17.80 -1.70 -12.63
CA PRO A 41 18.24 -2.24 -13.92
C PRO A 41 18.67 -1.14 -14.91
N GLU A 42 18.15 0.08 -14.76
CA GLU A 42 18.32 1.21 -15.68
C GLU A 42 18.64 2.50 -14.90
N ASP A 43 19.05 3.57 -15.61
CA ASP A 43 19.39 4.89 -15.04
C ASP A 43 18.24 5.52 -14.23
N TYR A 44 17.01 5.22 -14.65
CA TYR A 44 15.79 5.54 -13.92
C TYR A 44 14.88 4.31 -13.91
N SER A 45 14.03 4.18 -12.90
CA SER A 45 13.05 3.10 -12.86
C SER A 45 11.77 3.56 -12.19
N ILE A 46 10.66 2.89 -12.51
CA ILE A 46 9.37 3.12 -11.86
C ILE A 46 9.22 2.09 -10.76
N VAL A 47 9.23 2.56 -9.52
CA VAL A 47 8.94 1.75 -8.33
C VAL A 47 7.44 1.77 -8.06
N GLN A 48 6.88 0.60 -7.79
CA GLN A 48 5.54 0.45 -7.26
C GLN A 48 5.51 -0.67 -6.23
N ILE A 49 4.65 -0.53 -5.22
CA ILE A 49 4.41 -1.56 -4.23
C ILE A 49 3.02 -2.13 -4.39
N LYS A 50 2.89 -3.45 -4.25
CA LYS A 50 1.61 -4.16 -4.33
C LYS A 50 1.45 -5.12 -3.16
N GLN A 51 0.24 -5.18 -2.63
CA GLN A 51 -0.17 -6.13 -1.60
C GLN A 51 -1.64 -6.52 -1.79
N LEU A 52 -1.92 -7.82 -1.91
CA LEU A 52 -3.24 -8.32 -2.32
C LEU A 52 -3.69 -7.60 -3.60
N SER A 53 -4.86 -6.95 -3.57
CA SER A 53 -5.38 -6.12 -4.66
C SER A 53 -5.03 -4.62 -4.52
N GLY A 54 -4.42 -4.23 -3.40
CA GLY A 54 -3.97 -2.87 -3.14
C GLY A 54 -2.61 -2.57 -3.78
N LYS A 55 -2.42 -1.32 -4.18
CA LYS A 55 -1.19 -0.82 -4.79
C LYS A 55 -0.80 0.54 -4.24
N SER A 56 0.45 0.93 -4.47
CA SER A 56 0.90 2.31 -4.32
C SER A 56 0.77 3.10 -5.62
N ASN A 57 0.98 4.41 -5.54
CA ASN A 57 1.34 5.20 -6.72
C ASN A 57 2.62 4.66 -7.37
N ALA A 58 2.75 4.90 -8.67
CA ALA A 58 4.00 4.74 -9.39
C ALA A 58 4.93 5.92 -9.05
N LEU A 59 6.19 5.63 -8.73
CA LEU A 59 7.19 6.65 -8.42
C LEU A 59 8.44 6.42 -9.26
N THR A 60 8.81 7.40 -10.07
CA THR A 60 10.09 7.39 -10.80
C THR A 60 11.22 7.68 -9.83
N VAL A 61 12.21 6.80 -9.78
CA VAL A 61 13.40 6.90 -8.92
C VAL A 61 14.67 6.87 -9.76
N ASN A 62 15.72 7.49 -9.22
CA ASN A 62 17.06 7.53 -9.79
C ASN A 62 18.06 6.94 -8.78
N ASP A 63 19.30 6.73 -9.21
CA ASP A 63 20.38 6.27 -8.35
C ASP A 63 20.55 7.16 -7.09
N GLY A 64 20.65 6.53 -5.92
CA GLY A 64 20.81 7.21 -4.63
C GLY A 64 19.52 7.72 -3.99
N ASP A 65 18.37 7.61 -4.65
CA ASP A 65 17.09 8.02 -4.06
C ASP A 65 16.73 7.17 -2.83
N HIS A 66 16.22 7.84 -1.81
CA HIS A 66 15.62 7.20 -0.63
C HIS A 66 14.11 7.32 -0.72
N VAL A 67 13.42 6.19 -0.63
CA VAL A 67 11.97 6.08 -0.79
C VAL A 67 11.36 5.55 0.49
N GLU A 68 10.42 6.31 1.03
CA GLU A 68 9.61 5.89 2.16
C GLU A 68 8.24 5.41 1.69
N ILE A 69 7.77 4.34 2.33
CA ILE A 69 6.43 3.81 2.16
C ILE A 69 5.55 4.37 3.27
N SER A 70 4.44 4.99 2.90
CA SER A 70 3.42 5.54 3.80
C SER A 70 2.01 5.08 3.43
N ASN A 71 1.03 5.36 4.29
CA ASN A 71 -0.37 5.08 4.01
C ASN A 71 -0.90 6.02 2.92
N GLY A 72 -1.55 5.43 1.92
CA GLY A 72 -2.23 6.19 0.87
C GLY A 72 -3.62 6.66 1.30
N PRO A 73 -4.26 7.53 0.49
CA PRO A 73 -5.64 7.96 0.74
C PRO A 73 -6.64 6.81 0.69
N GLY A 74 -6.30 5.68 0.05
CA GLY A 74 -7.13 4.47 0.07
C GLY A 74 -7.43 3.97 1.48
N LEU A 75 -6.51 4.13 2.44
CA LEU A 75 -6.74 3.73 3.83
C LEU A 75 -7.93 4.49 4.45
N TRP A 76 -8.04 5.79 4.19
CA TRP A 76 -9.15 6.59 4.69
C TRP A 76 -10.50 6.11 4.14
N TRP A 77 -10.54 5.73 2.87
CA TRP A 77 -11.74 5.15 2.28
C TRP A 77 -12.11 3.80 2.89
N MET A 78 -11.12 2.98 3.24
CA MET A 78 -11.35 1.71 3.93
C MET A 78 -11.90 1.91 5.34
N VAL A 79 -11.36 2.90 6.08
CA VAL A 79 -11.88 3.28 7.41
C VAL A 79 -13.32 3.78 7.30
N LEU A 80 -13.61 4.65 6.32
CA LEU A 80 -14.96 5.15 6.10
C LEU A 80 -15.95 4.03 5.77
N LEU A 81 -15.57 3.08 4.92
CA LEU A 81 -16.38 1.87 4.66
C LEU A 81 -16.66 1.10 5.95
N ALA A 82 -15.63 0.85 6.77
CA ALA A 82 -15.80 0.09 8.00
C ALA A 82 -16.78 0.79 8.95
N VAL A 83 -16.66 2.11 9.12
CA VAL A 83 -17.57 2.91 9.96
C VAL A 83 -19.01 2.86 9.44
N LEU A 84 -19.21 2.82 8.12
CA LEU A 84 -20.54 2.77 7.52
C LEU A 84 -21.16 1.37 7.61
N PHE A 85 -20.41 0.33 7.24
CA PHE A 85 -20.96 -1.01 7.04
C PHE A 85 -21.00 -1.86 8.31
N VAL A 86 -20.12 -1.64 9.29
CA VAL A 86 -20.14 -2.38 10.55
C VAL A 86 -21.45 -2.18 11.32
N PRO A 87 -21.97 -0.95 11.52
CA PRO A 87 -23.25 -0.75 12.18
C PRO A 87 -24.42 -1.37 11.40
N ILE A 88 -24.41 -1.25 10.07
CA ILE A 88 -25.44 -1.83 9.20
C ILE A 88 -25.47 -3.36 9.34
N ALA A 89 -24.31 -3.99 9.41
CA ALA A 89 -24.23 -5.44 9.60
C ALA A 89 -24.73 -5.90 10.98
N ILE A 90 -24.65 -5.05 12.01
CA ILE A 90 -25.15 -5.34 13.36
C ILE A 90 -26.67 -5.12 13.48
N LEU A 91 -27.22 -4.17 12.71
CA LEU A 91 -28.64 -3.81 12.78
C LEU A 91 -29.56 -4.70 11.92
N LEU A 92 -29.00 -5.50 11.02
CA LEU A 92 -29.76 -6.36 10.11
C LEU A 92 -29.72 -7.82 10.56
N ASP A 93 -30.86 -8.50 10.45
CA ASP A 93 -30.99 -9.93 10.76
C ASP A 93 -31.29 -10.77 9.50
N GLY A 94 -31.01 -12.07 9.60
CA GLY A 94 -31.40 -13.06 8.59
C GLY A 94 -30.76 -12.82 7.20
N PRO A 95 -31.51 -13.00 6.10
CA PRO A 95 -30.96 -12.86 4.74
C PRO A 95 -30.40 -11.47 4.43
N ALA A 96 -30.93 -10.42 5.06
CA ALA A 96 -30.48 -9.05 4.84
C ALA A 96 -29.04 -8.83 5.36
N MET A 97 -28.67 -9.49 6.46
CA MET A 97 -27.30 -9.50 6.99
C MET A 97 -26.32 -10.13 6.00
N LEU A 98 -26.69 -11.24 5.37
CA LEU A 98 -25.83 -11.91 4.39
C LEU A 98 -25.63 -11.05 3.13
N ILE A 99 -26.71 -10.42 2.65
CA ILE A 99 -26.65 -9.51 1.50
C ILE A 99 -25.75 -8.31 1.82
N SER A 100 -25.93 -7.68 2.98
CA SER A 100 -25.12 -6.51 3.37
C SER A 100 -23.64 -6.87 3.51
N LEU A 101 -23.31 -8.06 4.02
CA LEU A 101 -21.95 -8.56 4.11
C LEU A 101 -21.32 -8.72 2.72
N VAL A 102 -22.02 -9.36 1.77
CA VAL A 102 -21.55 -9.53 0.40
C VAL A 102 -21.32 -8.19 -0.29
N VAL A 103 -22.24 -7.24 -0.13
CA VAL A 103 -22.09 -5.88 -0.65
C VAL A 103 -20.87 -5.19 -0.04
N SER A 104 -20.70 -5.29 1.28
CA SER A 104 -19.56 -4.69 2.01
C SER A 104 -18.22 -5.21 1.49
N ILE A 105 -18.09 -6.54 1.36
CA ILE A 105 -16.88 -7.20 0.86
C ILE A 105 -16.62 -6.77 -0.59
N THR A 106 -17.65 -6.71 -1.42
CA THR A 106 -17.53 -6.29 -2.82
C THR A 106 -17.03 -4.85 -2.92
N CYS A 107 -17.64 -3.93 -2.17
CA CYS A 107 -17.21 -2.53 -2.10
C CYS A 107 -15.75 -2.41 -1.63
N PHE A 108 -15.36 -3.18 -0.61
CA PHE A 108 -14.01 -3.21 -0.10
C PHE A 108 -12.98 -3.60 -1.18
N PHE A 109 -13.24 -4.66 -1.95
CA PHE A 109 -12.35 -5.07 -3.04
C PHE A 109 -12.30 -4.07 -4.19
N ILE A 110 -13.44 -3.44 -4.53
CA ILE A 110 -13.49 -2.38 -5.55
C ILE A 110 -12.58 -1.21 -5.15
N LEU A 111 -12.65 -0.77 -3.88
CA LEU A 111 -11.81 0.31 -3.40
C LEU A 111 -10.33 -0.05 -3.36
N LEU A 112 -9.99 -1.28 -2.95
CA LEU A 112 -8.61 -1.76 -2.98
C LEU A 112 -8.00 -1.67 -4.39
N ILE A 113 -8.78 -1.97 -5.43
CA ILE A 113 -8.31 -1.93 -6.82
C ILE A 113 -8.22 -0.50 -7.36
N LYS A 114 -9.18 0.36 -7.00
CA LYS A 114 -9.34 1.70 -7.57
C LYS A 114 -8.50 2.77 -6.88
N THR A 115 -8.15 2.57 -5.61
CA THR A 115 -7.44 3.57 -4.81
C THR A 115 -6.03 3.10 -4.50
N ASP A 116 -5.10 4.06 -4.44
CA ASP A 116 -3.76 3.78 -3.95
C ASP A 116 -3.82 3.64 -2.42
N SER A 117 -3.74 2.40 -1.96
CA SER A 117 -3.76 2.05 -0.53
C SER A 117 -2.48 2.49 0.18
N PHE A 118 -1.39 2.60 -0.59
CA PHE A 118 -0.07 3.01 -0.12
C PHE A 118 0.42 4.20 -0.91
N LYS A 119 1.38 4.92 -0.35
CA LYS A 119 2.03 6.04 -1.02
C LYS A 119 3.54 5.91 -0.92
N LEU A 120 4.22 6.09 -2.04
CA LEU A 120 5.67 6.16 -2.14
C LEU A 120 6.07 7.63 -2.24
N THR A 121 6.99 8.04 -1.39
CA THR A 121 7.53 9.40 -1.36
C THR A 121 9.05 9.34 -1.31
N LYS A 122 9.70 10.20 -2.11
CA LYS A 122 11.15 10.42 -1.96
C LYS A 122 11.39 11.22 -0.71
N ILE A 123 12.27 10.73 0.16
CA ILE A 123 12.74 11.48 1.32
C ILE A 123 14.14 12.00 1.00
N ASN A 124 14.34 13.30 1.16
CA ASN A 124 15.67 13.87 1.11
C ASN A 124 16.30 13.62 2.48
N ASN A 125 17.42 12.90 2.54
CA ASN A 125 18.15 12.68 3.77
C ASN A 125 18.82 14.00 4.21
N LYS A 126 18.01 14.94 4.72
CA LYS A 126 18.42 16.12 5.48
C LYS A 126 17.83 16.01 6.87
N SER A 127 18.28 15.02 7.62
CA SER A 127 18.10 15.02 9.08
C SER A 127 19.36 14.48 9.74
N THR A 128 20.43 15.26 9.61
CA THR A 128 21.42 15.36 10.68
C THR A 128 20.77 16.16 11.81
N GLN A 129 20.36 15.48 12.87
CA GLN A 129 20.33 16.03 14.22
C GLN A 129 20.77 14.94 15.18
#